data_AF-A0A776EIU2-F1
#
_entry.id   AF-A0A776EIU2-F1
#
_cell.length_a   1.000
_cell.length_b   1.000
_cell.length_c   1.000
_cell.angle_alpha   90.00
_cell.angle_beta   90.00
_cell.angle_gamma   90.00
#
_symmetry.space_group_name_H-M   'P 1'
#
loop_
_entity.id
_entity.type
_entity.pdbx_description
1 polymer ?
#
loop_
_entity_poly.entity_id
_entity_poly.type
_entity_poly.pdbx_seq_one_letter_code
_entity_poly.pdbx_strand_id
1 'polypeptide(L)'
;MMNIEILKELIQHENEVLESYIKESVYHRESVYGVIKKLIDEGGQTNKLVGKQVKILEQCIQPVFNHPCPGLSFMEFGCYGDNIVEPFDILHPHESGDYLCNDCQHVYNEYEQR
;
A
#
# COMPACT_ATOMS: atom_id res chain seq x y z
N MET A 1 -10.44 5.30 10.29
CA MET A 1 -10.33 6.48 9.42
C MET A 1 -9.05 6.31 8.61
N MET A 2 -9.10 6.53 7.30
CA MET A 2 -7.94 6.36 6.42
C MET A 2 -7.18 7.68 6.25
N ASN A 3 -5.88 7.59 6.00
CA ASN A 3 -5.05 8.77 5.79
C ASN A 3 -5.35 9.39 4.42
N ILE A 4 -5.85 10.62 4.42
CA ILE A 4 -6.28 11.34 3.21
C ILE A 4 -5.10 11.65 2.29
N GLU A 5 -3.93 11.96 2.83
CA GLU A 5 -2.77 12.28 2.00
C GLU A 5 -2.35 11.07 1.18
N ILE A 6 -2.31 9.88 1.80
CA ILE A 6 -2.03 8.64 1.06
C ILE A 6 -3.09 8.37 -0.01
N LEU A 7 -4.37 8.61 0.28
CA LEU A 7 -5.43 8.47 -0.73
C LEU A 7 -5.25 9.44 -1.91
N LYS A 8 -4.80 10.68 -1.66
CA LYS A 8 -4.50 11.65 -2.72
C LYS A 8 -3.32 11.20 -3.57
N GLU A 9 -2.25 10.73 -2.94
CA GLU A 9 -1.07 10.22 -3.62
C GLU A 9 -1.41 9.03 -4.52
N LEU A 10 -2.27 8.11 -4.05
CA LEU A 10 -2.77 6.99 -4.87
C LEU A 10 -3.50 7.43 -6.14
N ILE A 11 -4.12 8.62 -6.16
CA ILE A 11 -4.76 9.19 -7.36
C ILE A 11 -3.73 9.88 -8.26
N GLN A 12 -2.79 10.60 -7.67
CA GLN A 12 -1.83 11.44 -8.39
C GLN A 12 -0.73 10.63 -9.06
N HIS A 13 -0.34 9.53 -8.44
CA HIS A 13 0.71 8.64 -8.91
C HIS A 13 0.08 7.29 -9.30
N GLU A 14 0.42 6.77 -10.48
CA GLU A 14 0.06 5.40 -10.85
C GLU A 14 0.81 4.44 -9.92
N ASN A 15 0.20 4.08 -8.80
CA ASN A 15 0.81 3.23 -7.79
C ASN A 15 0.71 1.76 -8.19
N GLU A 16 1.86 1.10 -8.37
CA GLU A 16 1.91 -0.28 -8.84
C GLU A 16 1.25 -1.28 -7.90
N VAL A 17 1.30 -1.04 -6.58
CA VAL A 17 0.66 -1.90 -5.57
C VAL A 17 -0.86 -1.78 -5.63
N LEU A 18 -1.42 -0.58 -5.75
CA LEU A 18 -2.85 -0.42 -5.97
C LEU A 18 -3.28 -1.09 -7.29
N GLU A 19 -2.49 -0.90 -8.35
CA GLU A 19 -2.78 -1.48 -9.66
C GLU A 19 -2.71 -3.02 -9.68
N SER A 20 -1.83 -3.64 -8.88
CA SER A 20 -1.80 -5.10 -8.74
C SER A 20 -3.10 -5.61 -8.10
N TYR A 21 -3.55 -4.97 -7.01
CA TYR A 21 -4.83 -5.34 -6.37
C TYR A 21 -6.03 -5.07 -7.26
N ILE A 22 -6.00 -4.03 -8.11
CA ILE A 22 -7.06 -3.80 -9.11
C ILE A 22 -7.07 -4.95 -10.13
N LYS A 23 -5.90 -5.34 -10.66
CA LYS A 23 -5.77 -6.42 -11.66
C LYS A 23 -6.22 -7.78 -11.13
N GLU A 24 -5.98 -8.06 -9.85
CA GLU A 24 -6.41 -9.30 -9.19
C GLU A 24 -7.90 -9.30 -8.80
N SER A 25 -8.53 -8.13 -8.80
CA SER A 25 -9.94 -7.97 -8.47
C SER A 25 -10.87 -8.11 -9.68
N VAL A 26 -12.18 -8.17 -9.41
CA VAL A 26 -13.23 -8.08 -10.44
C VAL A 26 -13.64 -6.63 -10.76
N TYR A 27 -13.00 -5.64 -10.11
CA TYR A 27 -13.42 -4.24 -10.20
C TYR A 27 -12.62 -3.49 -11.26
N HIS A 28 -13.30 -2.62 -11.99
CA HIS A 28 -12.65 -1.73 -12.95
C HIS A 28 -11.91 -0.60 -12.23
N ARG A 29 -10.75 -0.24 -12.77
CA ARG A 29 -9.89 0.87 -12.31
C ARG A 29 -10.69 2.12 -11.96
N GLU A 30 -11.57 2.58 -12.85
CA GLU A 30 -12.42 3.77 -12.65
C GLU A 30 -13.31 3.69 -11.40
N SER A 31 -13.85 2.50 -11.11
CA SER A 31 -14.68 2.28 -9.92
C SER A 31 -13.85 2.38 -8.64
N VAL A 32 -12.63 1.83 -8.66
CA VAL A 32 -11.71 1.91 -7.52
C VAL A 32 -11.30 3.35 -7.25
N TYR A 33 -10.87 4.09 -8.27
CA TYR A 33 -10.56 5.51 -8.13
C TYR A 33 -11.76 6.36 -7.72
N GLY A 34 -12.98 6.01 -8.15
CA GLY A 34 -14.21 6.66 -7.69
C GLY A 34 -14.43 6.50 -6.18
N VAL A 35 -14.12 5.32 -5.62
CA VAL A 35 -14.18 5.09 -4.17
C VAL A 35 -13.09 5.84 -3.43
N ILE A 36 -11.86 5.91 -3.97
CA ILE A 36 -10.77 6.71 -3.38
C ILE A 36 -11.16 8.19 -3.32
N LYS A 37 -11.69 8.75 -4.41
CA LYS A 37 -12.20 10.14 -4.44
C LYS A 37 -13.28 10.38 -3.39
N LYS A 38 -14.27 9.49 -3.31
CA LYS A 38 -15.30 9.57 -2.28
C LYS A 38 -14.71 9.53 -0.87
N LEU A 39 -13.74 8.66 -0.60
CA LEU A 39 -13.09 8.61 0.70
C LEU A 39 -12.38 9.93 1.02
N ILE A 40 -11.72 10.57 0.06
CA ILE A 40 -11.10 11.90 0.23
C ILE A 40 -12.17 12.94 0.57
N ASP A 41 -13.26 13.01 -0.21
CA ASP A 41 -14.36 13.97 -0.01
C ASP A 41 -15.02 13.81 1.37
N GLU A 42 -15.07 12.59 1.89
CA GLU A 42 -15.64 12.25 3.20
C GLU A 42 -14.60 12.28 4.34
N GLY A 43 -13.39 12.81 4.09
CA GLY A 43 -12.34 12.96 5.11
C GLY A 43 -11.76 11.63 5.60
N GLY A 44 -11.67 10.62 4.75
CA GLY A 44 -11.16 9.28 5.07
C GLY A 44 -12.15 8.40 5.85
N GLN A 45 -13.42 8.77 5.91
CA GLN A 45 -14.45 8.06 6.65
C GLN A 45 -14.99 6.84 5.87
N THR A 46 -14.52 5.65 6.25
CA THR A 46 -14.93 4.38 5.60
C THR A 46 -16.38 3.98 5.89
N ASN A 47 -16.94 4.41 7.02
CA ASN A 47 -18.35 4.15 7.39
C ASN A 47 -19.37 4.90 6.52
N LYS A 48 -18.92 5.78 5.62
CA LYS A 48 -19.74 6.47 4.61
C LYS A 48 -19.86 5.69 3.30
N LEU A 49 -19.11 4.60 3.15
CA LEU A 49 -19.20 3.73 1.98
C LEU A 49 -20.38 2.76 2.12
N VAL A 50 -21.03 2.46 0.99
CA VAL A 50 -22.19 1.56 0.96
C VAL A 50 -22.10 0.55 -0.18
N GLY A 51 -22.70 -0.63 0.03
CA GLY A 51 -22.84 -1.67 -0.99
C GLY A 51 -21.50 -2.09 -1.60
N LYS A 52 -21.39 -1.99 -2.93
CA LYS A 52 -20.17 -2.36 -3.68
C LYS A 52 -18.94 -1.53 -3.32
N GLN A 53 -19.12 -0.31 -2.81
CA GLN A 53 -18.00 0.56 -2.42
C GLN A 53 -17.20 -0.02 -1.25
N VAL A 54 -17.91 -0.67 -0.30
CA VAL A 54 -17.27 -1.36 0.83
C VAL A 54 -16.39 -2.51 0.33
N LYS A 55 -16.87 -3.26 -0.66
CA LYS A 55 -16.10 -4.37 -1.23
C LYS A 55 -14.89 -3.91 -2.05
N ILE A 56 -15.01 -2.80 -2.76
CA ILE A 56 -13.88 -2.14 -3.43
C ILE A 56 -12.83 -1.68 -2.41
N LEU A 57 -13.27 -1.07 -1.30
CA LEU A 57 -12.37 -0.71 -0.21
C LEU A 57 -11.64 -1.93 0.34
N GLU A 58 -12.36 -2.98 0.72
CA GLU A 58 -11.81 -4.19 1.33
C GLU A 58 -10.82 -4.93 0.41
N GLN A 59 -11.11 -5.01 -0.90
CA GLN A 59 -10.33 -5.84 -1.83
C GLN A 59 -9.22 -5.10 -2.56
N CYS A 60 -9.34 -3.79 -2.79
CA CYS A 60 -8.37 -3.05 -3.60
C CYS A 60 -7.61 -1.99 -2.81
N ILE A 61 -8.32 -1.20 -2.00
CA ILE A 61 -7.74 0.01 -1.39
C ILE A 61 -7.09 -0.31 -0.05
N GLN A 62 -7.81 -0.99 0.84
CA GLN A 62 -7.33 -1.34 2.18
C GLN A 62 -6.07 -2.23 2.19
N PRO A 63 -5.89 -3.18 1.24
CA PRO A 63 -4.66 -3.98 1.16
C PRO A 63 -3.40 -3.15 0.87
N VAL A 64 -3.53 -1.96 0.27
CA VAL A 64 -2.40 -1.02 0.15
C VAL A 64 -1.95 -0.58 1.53
N PHE A 65 -2.87 -0.25 2.44
CA PHE A 65 -2.51 0.21 3.79
C PHE A 65 -2.02 -0.90 4.73
N ASN A 66 -2.15 -2.16 4.30
CA ASN A 66 -1.75 -3.34 5.05
C ASN A 66 -0.82 -4.23 4.20
N HIS A 67 -0.06 -3.64 3.28
CA HIS A 67 0.78 -4.41 2.38
C HIS A 67 1.85 -5.15 3.21
N PRO A 68 1.92 -6.49 3.13
CA PRO A 68 2.88 -7.25 3.91
C PRO A 68 4.28 -7.00 3.39
N CYS A 69 5.24 -6.88 4.31
CA CYS A 69 6.63 -6.81 3.92
C CYS A 69 7.07 -8.17 3.33
N PRO A 70 7.72 -8.21 2.16
CA PRO A 70 8.20 -9.46 1.56
C PRO A 70 9.34 -10.10 2.35
N GLY A 71 9.98 -9.31 3.22
CA GLY A 71 11.18 -9.72 3.94
C GLY A 71 12.44 -9.55 3.09
N LEU A 72 13.58 -9.77 3.72
CA LEU A 72 14.90 -9.80 3.10
C LEU A 72 15.64 -11.03 3.62
N SER A 73 16.20 -11.82 2.70
CA SER A 73 17.03 -12.97 3.05
C SER A 73 18.39 -12.83 2.38
N PHE A 74 19.41 -12.53 3.19
CA PHE A 74 20.82 -12.50 2.79
C PHE A 74 21.56 -13.66 3.46
N MET A 75 21.44 -14.89 2.94
CA MET A 75 22.14 -16.09 3.47
C MET A 75 22.08 -16.26 5.01
N GLU A 76 22.99 -15.65 5.77
CA GLU A 76 23.10 -15.71 7.24
C GLU A 76 22.46 -14.53 8.00
N PHE A 77 22.04 -13.46 7.30
CA PHE A 77 21.38 -12.28 7.88
C PHE A 77 20.08 -11.99 7.13
N GLY A 78 19.03 -11.60 7.83
CA GLY A 78 17.77 -11.31 7.17
C GLY A 78 16.70 -10.79 8.11
N CYS A 79 15.65 -10.25 7.50
CA CYS A 79 14.43 -9.82 8.15
C CYS A 79 13.29 -10.61 7.51
N TYR A 80 12.52 -11.34 8.32
CA TYR A 80 11.53 -12.29 7.81
C TYR A 80 10.25 -11.66 7.27
N GLY A 81 10.10 -10.33 7.33
CA GLY A 81 8.96 -9.62 6.76
C GLY A 81 7.68 -9.70 7.58
N ASP A 82 7.77 -9.96 8.88
CA ASP A 82 6.58 -10.15 9.76
C ASP A 82 5.78 -8.86 10.03
N ASN A 83 6.15 -7.74 9.39
CA ASN A 83 5.57 -6.41 9.60
C ASN A 83 4.89 -5.89 8.32
N ILE A 84 4.09 -4.84 8.50
CA ILE A 84 3.43 -4.11 7.41
C ILE A 84 4.40 -3.03 6.89
N VAL A 85 4.42 -2.83 5.58
CA VAL A 85 5.11 -1.70 4.95
C VAL A 85 4.36 -0.43 5.28
N GLU A 86 5.07 0.61 5.74
CA GLU A 86 4.41 1.87 6.04
C GLU A 86 3.74 2.41 4.77
N PRO A 87 2.47 2.85 4.83
CA PRO A 87 1.74 3.23 3.63
C PRO A 87 2.38 4.37 2.82
N PHE A 88 3.25 5.18 3.43
CA PHE A 88 4.01 6.22 2.72
C PHE A 88 5.16 5.63 1.89
N ASP A 89 5.81 4.58 2.39
CA ASP A 89 6.90 3.89 1.69
C ASP A 89 6.36 3.04 0.52
N ILE A 90 5.07 2.71 0.53
CA ILE A 90 4.38 2.10 -0.62
C ILE A 90 4.19 3.09 -1.77
N LEU A 91 4.07 4.38 -1.47
CA LEU A 91 3.93 5.43 -2.47
C LEU A 91 5.29 5.82 -3.06
N HIS A 92 6.32 5.75 -2.23
CA HIS A 92 7.69 6.12 -2.57
C HIS A 92 8.63 4.98 -2.17
N PRO A 93 8.66 3.87 -2.94
CA PRO A 93 9.58 2.79 -2.65
C PRO A 93 11.01 3.32 -2.64
N HIS A 94 11.82 2.80 -1.73
CA HIS A 94 13.24 3.13 -1.65
C HIS A 94 13.95 2.81 -2.98
N GLU A 95 15.15 3.35 -3.20
CA GLU A 95 15.89 3.20 -4.47
C GLU A 95 16.14 1.75 -4.88
N SER A 96 16.08 0.80 -3.93
CA SER A 96 16.13 -0.64 -4.17
C SER A 96 14.88 -1.21 -4.87
N GLY A 97 13.78 -0.46 -4.93
CA GLY A 97 12.51 -0.87 -5.55
C GLY A 97 11.66 -1.82 -4.69
N ASP A 98 12.17 -2.24 -3.53
CA ASP A 98 11.49 -3.20 -2.67
C ASP A 98 10.61 -2.48 -1.62
N TYR A 99 9.34 -2.87 -1.54
CA TYR A 99 8.39 -2.41 -0.51
C TYR A 99 8.74 -3.06 0.84
N LEU A 100 9.76 -2.56 1.51
CA LEU A 100 10.27 -3.11 2.77
C LEU A 100 9.65 -2.40 3.97
N CYS A 101 9.38 -3.14 5.04
CA CYS A 101 9.09 -2.51 6.34
C CYS A 101 10.36 -1.88 6.92
N ASN A 102 10.18 -0.98 7.90
CA ASN A 102 11.28 -0.29 8.58
C ASN A 102 12.38 -1.22 9.10
N ASP A 103 12.01 -2.36 9.69
CA ASP A 103 12.98 -3.33 10.22
C ASP A 103 13.82 -3.95 9.09
N CYS A 104 13.18 -4.34 7.99
CA CYS A 104 13.87 -4.89 6.84
C CYS A 104 14.72 -3.81 6.15
N GLN A 105 14.23 -2.58 6.04
CA GLN A 105 15.00 -1.46 5.50
C GLN A 105 16.24 -1.16 6.34
N HIS A 106 16.14 -1.26 7.67
CA HIS A 106 17.30 -1.09 8.56
C HIS A 106 18.38 -2.15 8.28
N VAL A 107 17.98 -3.42 8.20
CA VAL A 107 18.89 -4.53 7.88
C VAL A 107 19.51 -4.37 6.50
N TYR A 108 18.74 -3.92 5.50
CA TYR A 108 19.24 -3.61 4.15
C TYR A 108 20.34 -2.54 4.19
N ASN A 109 20.07 -1.41 4.87
CA ASN A 109 21.01 -0.30 4.96
C ASN A 109 22.31 -0.69 5.68
N GLU A 110 22.22 -1.52 6.73
CA GLU A 110 23.41 -2.06 7.40
C GLU A 110 24.25 -2.97 6.50
N TYR A 111 23.60 -3.70 5.57
CA TYR A 111 24.29 -4.54 4.60
C TYR A 111 24.99 -3.71 3.52
N GLU A 112 24.34 -2.71 2.92
CA GLU A 112 24.94 -1.89 1.86
C GLU A 112 26.15 -1.06 2.31
N GLN A 113 26.25 -0.76 3.61
CA GLN A 113 27.38 -0.01 4.17
C GLN A 113 28.62 -0.87 4.45
N ARG A 114 28.57 -2.19 4.21
CA ARG A 114 29.68 -3.13 4.40
C ARG A 114 30.43 -3.40 3.10
#